data_AF-A0A3S4GNI9-F1
#
_entry.id   AF-A0A3S4GNI9-F1
#
_cell.length_a   1.000
_cell.length_b   1.000
_cell.length_c   1.000
_cell.angle_alpha   90.00
_cell.angle_beta   90.00
_cell.angle_gamma   90.00
#
_symmetry.space_group_name_H-M   'P 1'
#
loop_
_entity.id
_entity.type
_entity.pdbx_description
1 polymer ?
#
loop_
_entity_poly.entity_id
_entity_poly.type
_entity_poly.pdbx_seq_one_letter_code
_entity_poly.pdbx_strand_id
1 'polypeptide(L)' 'MDSLGQENNPEWKTVAFDEKGDMTVPNGSLGFRWGDKGKWNLEQRDGKTGEEIELRLSLLGSHDEVANVGFPLLRRRRV' A
#
# COMPACT_ATOMS: atom_id res chain seq x y z
N MET A 1 -6.86 -11.55 -11.90
CA MET A 1 -6.29 -10.25 -11.50
C MET A 1 -4.81 -10.46 -11.38
N ASP A 2 -4.03 -9.75 -12.19
CA ASP A 2 -2.57 -9.82 -12.20
C ASP A 2 -2.06 -9.20 -10.89
N SER A 3 -1.16 -9.86 -10.15
CA SER A 3 -0.66 -9.45 -8.82
C SER A 3 0.25 -8.20 -8.86
N LEU A 4 -0.06 -7.22 -9.72
CA LEU A 4 0.76 -6.06 -10.05
C LEU A 4 2.21 -6.44 -10.41
N GLY A 5 2.40 -7.60 -11.05
CA GLY A 5 3.72 -8.15 -11.40
C GLY A 5 4.54 -8.68 -10.22
N GLN A 6 3.93 -8.95 -9.07
CA GLN A 6 4.57 -9.56 -7.91
C GLN A 6 4.34 -11.08 -7.91
N GLU A 7 5.37 -11.86 -8.21
CA GLU A 7 5.26 -13.34 -8.24
C GLU A 7 5.52 -13.97 -6.87
N ASN A 8 6.41 -13.37 -6.07
CA ASN A 8 6.85 -13.91 -4.79
C ASN A 8 6.10 -13.25 -3.62
N ASN A 9 5.46 -14.06 -2.77
CA ASN A 9 4.65 -13.63 -1.61
C ASN A 9 3.71 -12.43 -1.88
N PRO A 10 2.92 -12.43 -2.98
CA PRO A 10 2.09 -11.28 -3.36
C PRO A 10 1.07 -10.86 -2.30
N GLU A 11 0.52 -11.82 -1.55
CA GLU A 11 -0.45 -11.60 -0.48
C GLU A 11 0.14 -10.88 0.74
N TRP A 12 1.47 -10.82 0.85
CA TRP A 12 2.20 -10.14 1.91
C TRP A 12 2.77 -8.79 1.48
N LYS A 13 2.34 -8.28 0.31
CA LYS A 13 2.77 -7.02 -0.26
C LYS A 13 1.62 -6.02 -0.28
N THR A 14 1.81 -4.91 0.42
CA THR A 14 0.83 -3.83 0.50
C THR A 14 0.81 -3.02 -0.79
N VAL A 15 -0.37 -2.59 -1.22
CA VAL A 15 -0.56 -1.74 -2.40
C VAL A 15 -0.80 -0.30 -1.94
N ALA A 16 -0.31 0.65 -2.72
CA ALA A 16 -0.56 2.08 -2.54
C ALA A 16 -0.89 2.72 -3.89
N PHE A 17 -1.35 3.97 -3.84
CA PHE A 17 -1.46 4.83 -5.02
C PHE A 17 -0.27 5.78 -5.07
N ASP A 18 0.25 6.02 -6.27
CA ASP A 18 1.22 7.10 -6.50
C ASP A 18 0.50 8.45 -6.67
N GLU A 19 1.27 9.53 -6.81
CA GLU A 19 0.71 10.86 -7.09
C GLU A 19 -0.01 10.96 -8.44
N LYS A 20 0.27 10.09 -9.41
CA LYS A 20 -0.42 10.04 -10.71
C LYS A 20 -1.78 9.36 -10.62
N GLY A 21 -2.03 8.61 -9.54
CA GLY A 21 -3.23 7.82 -9.31
C GLY A 21 -3.10 6.37 -9.78
N ASP A 22 -1.89 5.92 -10.13
CA ASP A 22 -1.61 4.55 -10.52
C ASP A 22 -1.41 3.68 -9.28
N MET A 23 -1.86 2.42 -9.34
CA MET A 23 -1.64 1.43 -8.29
C MET A 23 -0.21 0.87 -8.36
N THR A 24 0.50 0.90 -7.25
CA THR A 24 1.89 0.42 -7.13
C THR A 24 2.07 -0.44 -5.89
N VAL A 25 3.09 -1.31 -5.92
CA VAL A 25 3.56 -2.08 -4.76
C VAL A 25 4.90 -1.49 -4.33
N PRO A 26 4.95 -0.59 -3.33
CA PRO A 26 6.21 0.00 -2.89
C PRO A 26 7.11 -1.04 -2.21
N ASN A 27 8.41 -0.81 -2.27
CA ASN A 27 9.39 -1.57 -1.48
C ASN A 27 9.09 -1.54 0.04
N GLY A 28 9.62 -2.53 0.76
CA GLY A 28 9.64 -2.53 2.23
C GLY A 28 8.57 -3.36 2.93
N SER A 29 7.51 -3.78 2.25
CA SER A 29 6.52 -4.71 2.82
C SER A 29 7.13 -6.07 3.16
N LEU A 30 6.50 -6.81 4.09
CA LEU A 30 7.02 -8.07 4.61
C LEU A 30 7.28 -9.12 3.52
N GLY A 31 6.45 -9.15 2.46
CA GLY A 31 6.63 -10.05 1.33
C GLY A 31 7.97 -9.92 0.59
N PHE A 32 8.63 -8.75 0.66
CA PHE A 32 9.96 -8.56 0.06
C PHE A 32 11.11 -9.08 0.93
N ARG A 33 10.86 -9.39 2.21
CA ARG A 33 11.90 -9.85 3.12
C ARG A 33 12.45 -11.22 2.73
N TRP A 34 11.61 -12.07 2.14
CA TRP A 34 11.93 -13.45 1.82
C TRP A 34 11.82 -13.67 0.31
N GLY A 35 12.90 -14.14 -0.32
CA GLY A 35 12.99 -14.43 -1.75
C GLY A 35 13.34 -13.23 -2.65
N ASP A 36 12.93 -12.00 -2.31
CA ASP A 36 13.22 -10.80 -3.11
C ASP A 36 14.38 -9.97 -2.52
N LYS A 37 15.61 -10.39 -2.82
CA LYS A 37 16.81 -9.73 -2.28
C LYS A 37 16.90 -8.26 -2.69
N GLY A 38 17.20 -7.40 -1.72
CA GLY A 38 17.48 -5.98 -1.94
C GLY A 38 16.26 -5.06 -2.00
N LYS A 39 15.02 -5.60 -2.03
CA LYS A 39 13.78 -4.81 -2.07
C LYS A 39 13.15 -4.56 -0.69
N TRP A 40 13.68 -5.20 0.35
CA TRP A 40 13.27 -4.96 1.73
C TRP A 40 14.05 -3.77 2.31
N ASN A 41 13.67 -2.57 1.90
CA ASN A 41 14.21 -1.28 2.33
C ASN A 41 13.08 -0.24 2.36
N LEU A 42 13.39 1.00 2.76
CA LEU A 42 12.43 2.11 2.82
C LEU A 42 12.64 3.16 1.71
N GLU A 43 13.31 2.78 0.62
CA GLU A 43 13.41 3.65 -0.54
C GLU A 43 12.04 3.74 -1.21
N GLN A 44 11.62 4.95 -1.61
CA GLN A 44 10.37 5.15 -2.33
C GLN A 44 10.52 4.70 -3.78
N ARG A 45 10.50 3.39 -3.98
CA ARG A 45 10.63 2.76 -5.30
C ARG A 45 9.52 1.75 -5.53
N ASP A 46 9.10 1.66 -6.79
CA ASP A 46 8.17 0.64 -7.25
C ASP A 46 8.82 -0.75 -7.17
N GLY A 47 8.17 -1.69 -6.51
CA GLY A 47 8.69 -3.03 -6.27
C GLY A 47 8.75 -3.91 -7.52
N LYS A 48 8.12 -3.50 -8.63
CA LYS A 48 8.20 -4.18 -9.94
C LYS A 48 9.28 -3.54 -10.81
N THR A 49 9.22 -2.23 -11.04
CA THR A 49 10.11 -1.52 -12.00
C THR A 49 11.40 -1.01 -11.36
N GLY A 50 11.41 -0.77 -10.05
CA GLY A 50 12.54 -0.15 -9.33
C GLY A 50 12.66 1.36 -9.54
N GLU A 51 11.73 1.97 -10.26
CA GLU A 51 11.67 3.42 -10.47
C GLU A 51 11.28 4.15 -9.18
N GLU A 52 11.73 5.39 -9.06
CA GLU A 52 11.34 6.25 -7.94
C GLU A 52 9.86 6.63 -8.07
N ILE A 53 9.14 6.53 -6.97
CA ILE A 53 7.71 6.82 -6.88
C ILE A 53 7.45 7.75 -5.71
N GLU A 54 6.37 8.52 -5.80
CA GLU A 54 5.89 9.34 -4.69
C GLU A 54 4.49 8.85 -4.30
N LEU A 55 4.35 8.42 -3.04
CA LEU A 55 3.14 7.79 -2.54
C LEU A 55 2.12 8.82 -2.07
N ARG A 56 0.88 8.68 -2.54
CA ARG A 56 -0.24 9.53 -2.12
C ARG A 56 -0.76 9.12 -0.75
N LEU A 57 -0.97 10.12 0.12
CA LEU A 57 -1.46 9.90 1.48
C LEU A 57 -3.00 9.83 1.60
N SER A 58 -3.73 10.60 0.79
CA SER A 58 -5.19 10.75 0.89
C SER A 58 -5.85 10.67 -0.47
N LEU A 59 -7.06 10.11 -0.52
CA LEU A 59 -7.90 10.08 -1.73
C LEU A 59 -8.86 11.28 -1.82
N LEU A 60 -8.79 12.24 -0.90
CA LEU A 60 -9.61 13.46 -0.97
C LEU A 60 -9.28 14.25 -2.24
N GLY A 61 -10.31 14.66 -2.99
CA GLY A 61 -10.15 15.33 -4.30
C GLY A 61 -9.89 14.39 -5.49
N SER A 62 -9.73 13.09 -5.23
CA SER A 62 -9.43 12.07 -6.23
C SER A 62 -10.12 10.73 -5.90
N HIS A 63 -11.31 10.80 -5.32
CA HIS A 63 -12.12 9.65 -4.95
C HIS A 63 -13.26 9.50 -5.97
N ASP A 64 -13.71 8.27 -6.19
CA ASP A 64 -14.87 8.01 -7.05
C ASP A 64 -16.18 8.36 -6.36
N GLU A 65 -16.29 8.04 -5.07
CA GLU A 65 -17.47 8.31 -4.26
C GLU A 65 -17.13 8.53 -2.77
N VAL A 66 -18.07 9.12 -2.04
CA VAL A 66 -17.97 9.31 -0.59
C VAL A 66 -18.78 8.22 0.11
N ALA A 67 -18.11 7.38 0.89
CA ALA A 67 -18.73 6.30 1.65
C ALA A 67 -18.67 6.56 3.16
N ASN A 68 -19.71 6.16 3.88
CA ASN A 68 -19.75 6.24 5.34
C ASN A 68 -19.09 5.01 5.96
N VAL A 69 -18.05 5.22 6.79
CA VAL A 69 -17.37 4.15 7.53
C VAL A 69 -17.65 4.31 9.02
N GLY A 70 -18.28 3.30 9.62
CA GLY A 70 -18.57 3.28 11.05
C GLY A 70 -17.35 2.86 11.86
N PHE A 71 -16.90 3.70 12.78
CA PHE A 71 -15.83 3.37 13.73
C PHE A 71 -16.42 3.00 15.10
N PRO A 72 -15.95 1.92 15.75
CA PRO A 72 -16.42 1.56 17.08
C PRO A 72 -15.97 2.59 18.12
N LEU A 73 -16.91 3.16 18.86
CA LEU A 73 -16.64 4.06 19.99
C LEU A 73 -16.91 3.36 21.31
N LEU A 74 -15.85 2.92 22.00
CA LEU A 74 -15.97 2.36 23.34
C LEU A 74 -15.90 3.47 24.39
N ARG A 75 -17.05 3.83 24.97
CA ARG A 75 -17.09 4.63 26.21
C ARG A 75 -17.07 3.71 27.43
N ARG A 76 -16.16 3.98 28.37
CA ARG A 76 -16.17 3.34 29.70
C ARG A 76 -17.47 3.70 30.43
N ARG A 77 -18.24 2.68 30.80
CA ARG A 77 -19.35 2.82 31.76
C ARG A 77 -18.72 2.98 33.15
N ARG A 78 -18.91 4.12 33.82
CA ARG A 78 -18.61 4.20 35.26
C ARG A 78 -19.66 3.36 35.98
N VAL A 79 -19.20 2.41 36.78
CA VAL A 79 -19.98 1.75 37.83
C VAL A 79 -19.97 2.66 39.04
#